data_AF-A0A2U2APZ4-F1
#
_entry.id   AF-A0A2U2APZ4-F1
#
_cell.length_a   1.000
_cell.length_b   1.000
_cell.length_c   1.000
_cell.angle_alpha   90.00
_cell.angle_beta   90.00
_cell.angle_gamma   90.00
#
_symmetry.space_group_name_H-M   'P 1'
#
loop_
_entity.id
_entity.type
_entity.pdbx_description
1 polymer ?
#
loop_
_entity_poly.entity_id
_entity_poly.type
_entity_poly.pdbx_seq_one_letter_code
_entity_poly.pdbx_strand_id
1 'polypeptide(L)' 'MSRYVRRRKYCRFTAEGVKEIDYKDINLLKNYVTETGKIVPSRVTGTSARYQRQLATAIKRARYIALLPYTDQH' A
#
# COMPACT_ATOMS: atom_id res chain seq x y z
N MET A 1 20.10 14.64 -22.86
CA MET A 1 19.28 13.70 -22.07
C MET A 1 18.59 14.46 -20.94
N SER A 2 17.35 14.91 -21.15
CA SER A 2 16.58 15.62 -20.12
C SER A 2 16.45 14.74 -18.87
N ARG A 3 17.07 15.15 -17.75
CA ARG A 3 16.87 14.51 -16.46
C ARG A 3 15.43 14.81 -16.02
N TYR A 4 14.52 13.87 -16.28
CA TYR A 4 13.14 13.97 -15.82
C TYR A 4 13.15 13.90 -14.28
N VAL A 5 13.23 15.06 -13.62
CA VAL A 5 13.18 15.17 -12.17
C VAL A 5 11.75 14.83 -11.75
N ARG A 6 11.51 13.57 -11.37
CA ARG A 6 10.23 13.19 -10.75
C ARG A 6 10.11 13.94 -9.44
N ARG A 7 9.07 14.77 -9.33
CA ARG A 7 8.66 15.44 -8.09
C ARG A 7 8.57 14.40 -6.98
N ARG A 8 9.28 14.62 -5.86
CA ARG A 8 9.24 13.70 -4.71
C ARG A 8 7.80 13.62 -4.22
N LYS A 9 7.21 12.44 -4.29
CA LYS A 9 5.90 12.16 -3.69
C LYS A 9 6.05 12.14 -2.17
N TYR A 10 5.12 12.75 -1.47
CA TYR A 10 5.08 12.71 0.00
C TYR A 10 4.27 11.50 0.45
N CYS A 11 4.58 10.99 1.64
CA CYS A 11 3.82 9.90 2.22
C CYS A 11 2.55 10.44 2.89
N ARG A 12 1.38 9.95 2.47
CA ARG A 12 0.09 10.34 3.09
C ARG A 12 0.03 9.98 4.57
N PHE A 13 0.46 8.78 4.96
CA PHE A 13 0.45 8.35 6.35
C PHE A 13 1.29 9.21 7.29
N THR A 14 2.42 9.76 6.82
CA THR A 14 3.20 10.71 7.62
C THR A 14 2.49 12.04 7.77
N ALA A 15 1.79 12.52 6.73
CA ALA A 15 1.09 13.79 6.75
C ALA A 15 -0.19 13.72 7.59
N GLU A 16 -0.91 12.59 7.54
CA GLU A 16 -2.14 12.33 8.29
C GLU A 16 -1.86 11.88 9.74
N GLY A 17 -0.60 11.68 10.14
CA GLY A 17 -0.23 11.32 11.52
C GLY A 17 -0.65 9.91 11.94
N VAL A 18 -0.89 9.02 10.99
CA VAL A 18 -1.37 7.65 11.25
C VAL A 18 -0.28 6.85 11.98
N LYS A 19 -0.58 6.30 13.15
CA LYS A 19 0.39 5.52 13.95
C LYS A 19 0.55 4.08 13.49
N GLU A 20 -0.56 3.44 13.10
CA GLU A 20 -0.61 2.04 12.74
C GLU A 20 -1.66 1.80 11.65
N ILE A 21 -1.43 0.79 10.81
CA ILE A 21 -2.31 0.40 9.71
C ILE A 21 -2.87 -0.97 10.05
N ASP A 22 -4.18 -1.05 10.33
CA ASP A 22 -4.86 -2.31 10.66
C ASP A 22 -5.18 -3.10 9.37
N TYR A 23 -5.19 -4.42 9.48
CA TYR A 23 -5.57 -5.33 8.41
C TYR A 23 -7.09 -5.36 8.16
N LYS A 24 -7.87 -4.82 9.10
CA LYS A 24 -9.33 -4.75 9.03
C LYS A 24 -9.83 -3.60 8.16
N ASP A 25 -8.97 -2.62 7.88
CA ASP A 25 -9.33 -1.42 7.11
C ASP A 25 -9.28 -1.70 5.60
N ILE A 26 -10.23 -2.48 5.09
CA ILE A 26 -10.27 -2.95 3.69
C ILE A 26 -10.26 -1.78 2.71
N ASN A 27 -11.00 -0.70 3.01
CA ASN A 27 -11.08 0.49 2.16
C ASN A 27 -9.72 1.17 1.98
N LEU A 28 -8.91 1.19 3.04
CA LEU A 28 -7.56 1.74 2.99
C LEU A 28 -6.64 0.81 2.23
N LEU A 29 -6.66 -0.49 2.54
CA LEU A 29 -5.76 -1.47 1.93
C LEU A 29 -6.01 -1.67 0.43
N LYS A 30 -7.27 -1.59 -0.02
CA LYS A 30 -7.63 -1.67 -1.46
C LYS A 30 -6.90 -0.62 -2.30
N ASN A 31 -6.68 0.59 -1.77
CA ASN A 31 -5.96 1.65 -2.48
C ASN A 31 -4.46 1.34 -2.70
N TYR A 32 -3.91 0.37 -1.97
CA TYR A 32 -2.51 -0.04 -2.03
C TYR A 32 -2.32 -1.42 -2.68
N VAL A 33 -3.36 -1.95 -3.30
CA VAL A 33 -3.35 -3.21 -4.05
C VAL A 33 -3.75 -2.90 -5.50
N THR A 34 -3.13 -3.58 -6.45
CA THR A 34 -3.49 -3.48 -7.88
C THR A 34 -4.77 -4.25 -8.16
N GLU A 35 -5.38 -4.02 -9.32
CA GLU A 35 -6.55 -4.78 -9.77
C GLU A 35 -6.31 -6.30 -9.75
N THR A 36 -5.10 -6.73 -10.11
CA THR A 36 -4.63 -8.13 -10.07
C THR A 36 -4.29 -8.68 -8.68
N GLY A 37 -4.55 -7.93 -7.61
CA GLY A 37 -4.25 -8.37 -6.25
C GLY A 37 -2.77 -8.30 -5.87
N LYS A 38 -1.89 -7.56 -6.58
CA LYS A 38 -0.48 -7.36 -6.19
C LYS A 38 -0.32 -6.12 -5.32
N ILE A 39 0.67 -6.10 -4.42
CA ILE A 39 0.92 -4.93 -3.55
C ILE A 39 1.60 -3.84 -4.38
N VAL A 40 1.08 -2.61 -4.32
CA VAL A 40 1.64 -1.47 -5.05
C VAL A 40 3.00 -1.05 -4.45
N PRO A 41 4.06 -0.91 -5.26
CA PRO A 41 5.38 -0.50 -4.77
C PRO A 41 5.40 0.94 -4.23
N SER A 42 6.26 1.19 -3.23
CA SER A 42 6.43 2.52 -2.61
C SER A 42 6.84 3.62 -3.59
N ARG A 43 7.53 3.30 -4.69
CA ARG A 43 7.89 4.27 -5.74
C ARG A 43 6.67 4.87 -6.47
N VAL A 44 5.54 4.18 -6.45
CA VAL A 44 4.30 4.63 -7.09
C VAL A 44 3.47 5.45 -6.09
N THR A 45 3.32 4.95 -4.86
CA THR A 45 2.49 5.55 -3.81
C THR A 45 3.17 6.68 -3.04
N GLY A 46 4.50 6.71 -3.00
CA GLY A 46 5.28 7.67 -2.20
C GLY A 46 5.27 7.36 -0.70
N THR A 47 4.91 6.14 -0.29
CA THR A 47 4.90 5.72 1.11
C THR A 47 6.31 5.60 1.68
N SER A 48 6.48 5.96 2.95
CA SER A 48 7.76 5.76 3.64
C SER A 48 8.05 4.26 3.81
N ALA A 49 9.33 3.89 3.91
CA ALA A 49 9.74 2.50 4.06
C ALA A 49 9.19 1.83 5.33
N ARG A 50 8.90 2.60 6.38
CA ARG A 50 8.25 2.10 7.60
C ARG A 50 6.79 1.72 7.32
N TYR A 51 6.02 2.64 6.75
CA TYR A 51 4.60 2.38 6.44
C TYR A 51 4.43 1.34 5.35
N GLN A 52 5.33 1.25 4.37
CA GLN A 52 5.27 0.21 3.35
C GLN A 52 5.41 -1.20 3.94
N ARG A 53 6.28 -1.39 4.95
CA ARG A 53 6.45 -2.68 5.65
C ARG A 53 5.20 -3.02 6.48
N GLN A 54 4.61 -2.03 7.15
CA GLN A 54 3.36 -2.20 7.88
C GLN A 54 2.21 -2.56 6.92
N LEU A 55 2.03 -1.81 5.82
CA LEU A 55 1.06 -2.11 4.76
C LEU A 55 1.21 -3.54 4.24
N ALA A 56 2.43 -3.96 3.91
CA ALA A 56 2.66 -5.30 3.39
C ALA A 56 2.26 -6.39 4.39
N THR A 57 2.49 -6.16 5.69
CA THR A 57 2.09 -7.08 6.76
C THR A 57 0.57 -7.11 6.92
N ALA A 58 -0.07 -5.94 6.94
CA ALA A 58 -1.53 -5.80 7.04
C ALA A 58 -2.25 -6.46 5.84
N ILE A 59 -1.79 -6.20 4.61
CA ILE A 59 -2.35 -6.80 3.40
C ILE A 59 -2.21 -8.33 3.44
N LYS A 60 -1.06 -8.86 3.85
CA LYS A 60 -0.87 -10.32 3.98
C LYS A 60 -1.84 -10.92 5.00
N ARG A 61 -1.98 -10.30 6.18
CA ARG A 61 -2.95 -10.73 7.21
C ARG A 61 -4.40 -10.71 6.70
N ALA A 62 -4.79 -9.65 6.01
CA ALA A 62 -6.11 -9.52 5.40
C ALA A 62 -6.40 -10.64 4.38
N ARG A 63 -5.39 -11.04 3.59
CA ARG A 63 -5.51 -12.15 2.64
C ARG A 63 -5.69 -13.51 3.31
N TYR A 64 -4.98 -13.77 4.42
CA TYR A 64 -5.14 -15.04 5.15
C TYR A 64 -6.55 -15.25 5.72
N ILE A 65 -7.28 -14.16 6.00
CA ILE A 65 -8.65 -14.19 6.53
C ILE A 65 -9.68 -13.92 5.40
N ALA A 66 -9.26 -14.02 4.13
CA ALA A 66 -10.11 -13.82 2.95
C ALA A 66 -10.79 -12.43 2.84
N LEU A 67 -10.28 -11.41 3.52
CA LEU A 67 -10.76 -10.02 3.37
C LEU A 67 -10.26 -9.37 2.08
N LEU A 68 -9.13 -9.84 1.55
CA LEU A 68 -8.56 -9.40 0.28
C LEU A 68 -8.21 -10.61 -0.59
N PRO A 69 -8.43 -10.51 -1.91
CA PRO A 69 -8.04 -11.55 -2.86
C PRO A 69 -6.51 -11.61 -3.03
N TYR A 70 -6.02 -12.80 -3.40
CA TYR A 70 -4.62 -13.00 -3.81
C TYR A 70 -4.42 -12.67 -5.29
N THR A 71 -5.45 -12.86 -6.11
CA THR A 71 -5.45 -12.75 -7.57
C THR A 71 -6.83 -12.30 -8.04
N ASP A 72 -6.93 -11.70 -9.22
CA ASP A 72 -8.19 -11.36 -9.88
C ASP A 72 -8.94 -12.59 -10.42
N GLN A 73 -8.24 -13.72 -10.54
CA GLN A 73 -8.80 -15.00 -10.97
C GLN A 73 -9.06 -15.90 -9.75
N HIS A 74 -10.29 -15.90 -9.25
CA HIS A 74 -10.72 -16.71 -8.11
C HIS A 74 -11.76 -17.74 -8.52
#